data_AF-A0A5C7M8F3-F1
#
_entry.id   AF-A0A5C7M8F3-F1
#
_cell.length_a   1.000
_cell.length_b   1.000
_cell.length_c   1.000
_cell.angle_alpha   90.00
_cell.angle_beta   90.00
_cell.angle_gamma   90.00
#
_symmetry.space_group_name_H-M   'P 1'
#
loop_
_entity.id
_entity.type
_entity.pdbx_description
1 polymer ?
#
loop_
_entity_poly.entity_id
_entity_poly.type
_entity_poly.pdbx_seq_one_letter_code
_entity_poly.pdbx_strand_id
1 'polypeptide(L)' 'MSQPETNTITITVGEYLFEFSSFQKWVAKAASWFRNSGLRDGHGLCVDSLGRICATGKEMMRARDEGTFPVKVYRKVF' A
#
# COMPACT_ATOMS: atom_id res chain seq x y z
N MET A 1 20.45 -22.75 4.79
CA MET A 1 19.48 -21.77 5.35
C MET A 1 18.14 -22.07 4.73
N SER A 2 17.20 -22.61 5.50
CA SER A 2 15.82 -22.83 5.03
C SER A 2 15.16 -21.48 4.82
N GLN A 3 14.52 -21.25 3.67
CA GLN A 3 13.68 -20.07 3.48
C GLN A 3 12.55 -20.09 4.53
N PRO A 4 12.20 -18.95 5.14
CA PRO A 4 11.05 -18.89 6.05
C PRO A 4 9.80 -19.32 5.28
N GLU A 5 8.98 -20.14 5.92
CA GLU A 5 7.70 -20.58 5.38
C GLU A 5 6.77 -19.37 5.17
N THR A 6 6.38 -19.14 3.91
CA THR A 6 5.44 -18.05 3.55
C THR A 6 4.01 -18.53 3.75
N ASN A 7 3.30 -17.92 4.70
CA ASN A 7 1.87 -18.10 4.87
C ASN A 7 1.10 -16.98 4.14
N THR A 8 0.14 -17.37 3.31
CA THR A 8 -0.75 -16.43 2.60
C THR A 8 -2.12 -16.43 3.25
N ILE A 9 -2.67 -15.24 3.48
CA ILE A 9 -4.04 -15.05 3.93
C ILE A 9 -4.79 -14.19 2.91
N THR A 10 -6.09 -14.46 2.74
CA THR A 10 -6.99 -13.60 1.96
C THR A 10 -7.79 -12.72 2.93
N ILE A 11 -7.78 -11.41 2.68
CA ILE A 11 -8.55 -10.44 3.47
C ILE A 11 -9.55 -9.72 2.59
N THR A 12 -10.71 -9.40 3.15
CA THR A 12 -11.64 -8.45 2.54
C THR A 12 -11.23 -7.04 2.95
N VAL A 13 -11.11 -6.16 1.97
CA VAL A 13 -10.80 -4.74 2.17
C VAL A 13 -12.04 -3.90 1.89
N GLY A 14 -12.06 -2.68 2.41
CA GLY A 14 -13.12 -1.73 2.15
C GLY A 14 -12.98 -1.05 0.79
N GLU A 15 -13.60 0.13 0.67
CA GLU A 15 -13.59 0.93 -0.55
C GLU A 15 -12.17 1.22 -1.05
N TYR A 16 -12.02 1.19 -2.37
CA TYR A 16 -10.88 1.78 -3.05
C TYR A 16 -10.95 3.31 -2.94
N LEU A 17 -9.84 3.95 -2.59
CA LEU A 17 -9.78 5.40 -2.38
C LEU A 17 -9.01 6.10 -3.50
N PHE A 18 -7.77 5.69 -3.72
CA PHE A 18 -6.87 6.25 -4.73
C PHE A 18 -5.64 5.33 -4.91
N GLU A 19 -4.78 5.63 -5.87
CA GLU A 19 -3.55 4.88 -6.11
C GLU A 19 -2.37 5.78 -6.46
N PHE A 20 -1.17 5.37 -6.06
CA PHE A 20 0.05 6.01 -6.50
C PHE A 20 0.60 5.25 -7.71
N SER A 21 0.87 5.96 -8.80
CA SER A 21 1.47 5.36 -10.00
C SER A 21 2.99 5.20 -9.92
N SER A 22 3.64 5.86 -8.96
CA SER A 22 5.09 5.76 -8.75
C SER A 22 5.51 6.15 -7.34
N PHE A 23 6.73 5.76 -6.95
CA PHE A 23 7.33 6.16 -5.69
C PHE A 23 7.44 7.68 -5.54
N GLN A 24 7.85 8.37 -6.61
CA GLN A 24 7.97 9.83 -6.59
C GLN A 24 6.60 10.51 -6.39
N LYS A 25 5.53 9.95 -6.97
CA LYS A 25 4.17 10.44 -6.75
C LYS A 25 3.76 10.26 -5.30
N TRP A 26 4.09 9.12 -4.70
CA TRP A 26 3.83 8.86 -3.28
C TRP A 26 4.57 9.86 -2.38
N VAL A 27 5.89 10.03 -2.54
CA VAL A 27 6.68 11.01 -1.78
C VAL A 27 6.06 12.41 -1.87
N ALA A 28 5.64 12.83 -3.07
CA ALA A 28 5.13 14.17 -3.30
C ALA A 28 3.68 14.40 -2.82
N LYS A 29 2.84 13.35 -2.78
CA LYS A 29 1.37 13.51 -2.61
C LYS A 29 0.76 12.74 -1.45
N ALA A 30 1.45 11.78 -0.85
CA ALA A 30 0.87 10.92 0.18
C ALA A 30 0.22 11.74 1.31
N ALA A 31 0.95 12.68 1.90
CA ALA A 31 0.44 13.47 3.02
C ALA A 31 -0.87 14.23 2.69
N SER A 32 -0.97 14.84 1.50
CA SER A 32 -2.17 15.58 1.12
C SER A 32 -3.32 14.65 0.71
N TRP A 33 -3.03 13.55 0.03
CA TRP A 33 -4.04 12.60 -0.41
C TRP A 33 -4.65 11.84 0.77
N PHE A 34 -3.84 11.38 1.72
CA PHE A 34 -4.34 10.76 2.95
C PHE A 34 -5.20 11.73 3.75
N ARG A 35 -4.76 12.98 3.95
CA ARG A 35 -5.54 14.01 4.66
C ARG A 35 -6.91 14.26 4.00
N ASN A 36 -6.99 14.20 2.67
CA ASN A 36 -8.21 14.48 1.92
C ASN A 36 -9.08 13.23 1.67
N SER A 37 -8.63 12.04 2.06
CA SER A 37 -9.30 10.77 1.76
C SER A 37 -10.47 10.43 2.69
N GLY A 38 -10.67 11.20 3.77
CA GLY A 38 -11.63 10.85 4.81
C GLY A 38 -11.25 9.60 5.61
N LEU A 39 -10.01 9.12 5.49
CA LEU A 39 -9.45 8.11 6.39
C LEU A 39 -9.15 8.75 7.74
N ARG A 40 -9.43 8.01 8.82
CA ARG A 40 -8.83 8.27 10.13
C ARG A 40 -7.39 7.74 10.10
N ASP A 41 -6.54 8.30 10.96
CA ASP A 41 -5.14 7.88 11.08
C ASP A 41 -5.04 6.36 11.24
N GLY A 42 -4.18 5.72 10.43
CA GLY A 42 -3.96 4.28 10.47
C GLY A 42 -4.97 3.39 9.74
N HIS A 43 -6.07 3.94 9.19
CA HIS A 43 -7.11 3.15 8.49
C HIS A 43 -6.88 2.92 6.99
N GLY A 44 -5.78 3.44 6.43
CA GLY A 44 -5.40 3.16 5.04
C GLY A 44 -4.62 1.84 4.90
N LEU A 45 -4.94 1.04 3.90
CA LEU A 45 -4.20 -0.14 3.49
C LEU A 45 -3.63 0.06 2.08
N CYS A 46 -2.31 0.14 1.98
CA CYS A 46 -1.60 0.22 0.71
C CYS A 46 -1.23 -1.18 0.21
N VAL A 47 -1.58 -1.50 -1.03
CA VAL A 47 -1.31 -2.80 -1.65
C VAL A 47 -0.68 -2.58 -3.03
N ASP A 48 0.47 -3.19 -3.29
CA ASP A 48 1.15 -3.14 -4.59
C ASP A 48 0.49 -4.06 -5.63
N SER A 49 0.96 -4.03 -6.88
CA SER A 49 0.37 -4.82 -7.97
C SER A 49 0.56 -6.34 -7.81
N LEU A 50 1.44 -6.77 -6.90
CA LEU A 50 1.62 -8.19 -6.54
C LEU A 50 0.80 -8.59 -5.30
N GLY A 51 -0.07 -7.71 -4.78
CA GLY A 51 -0.91 -8.01 -3.63
C GLY A 51 -0.21 -7.88 -2.28
N ARG A 52 0.96 -7.24 -2.22
CA ARG A 52 1.76 -7.11 -1.00
C ARG A 52 1.47 -5.80 -0.28
N ILE A 53 1.48 -5.84 1.04
CA ILE A 53 1.28 -4.63 1.86
C ILE A 53 2.50 -3.71 1.74
N CYS A 54 2.22 -2.42 1.61
CA CYS A 54 3.21 -1.34 1.64
C CYS A 54 2.88 -0.32 2.75
N ALA A 55 3.10 -0.69 4.01
CA ALA A 55 2.82 0.15 5.17
C ALA A 55 3.91 1.20 5.45
N THR A 56 5.13 0.96 4.97
CA THR A 56 6.32 1.76 5.28
C THR A 56 7.04 2.26 4.03
N GLY A 57 7.89 3.27 4.20
CA GLY A 57 8.76 3.75 3.12
C GLY A 57 9.66 2.66 2.55
N LYS A 58 10.08 1.68 3.36
CA LYS A 58 10.90 0.54 2.91
C LYS A 58 10.15 -0.35 1.91
N GLU A 59 8.88 -0.63 2.17
CA GLU A 59 8.07 -1.45 1.27
C GLU A 59 7.65 -0.68 0.02
N MET A 60 7.48 0.64 0.12
CA MET A 60 7.30 1.50 -1.05
C MET A 60 8.57 1.55 -1.92
N MET A 61 9.76 1.57 -1.31
CA MET A 61 11.03 1.43 -2.04
C MET A 61 11.16 0.06 -2.70
N ARG A 62 10.80 -1.02 -2.00
CA ARG A 62 10.74 -2.36 -2.61
C ARG A 62 9.83 -2.36 -3.84
N ALA A 63 8.64 -1.78 -3.75
CA ALA A 63 7.73 -1.70 -4.89
C ALA A 63 8.30 -0.90 -6.07
N ARG A 64 9.14 0.11 -5.79
CA ARG A 64 9.87 0.86 -6.83
C ARG A 64 10.89 -0.03 -7.50
N ASP A 65 11.75 -0.66 -6.69
CA ASP A 65 12.90 -1.41 -7.16
C ASP A 65 12.48 -2.66 -7.93
N GLU A 66 11.33 -3.23 -7.59
CA GLU A 66 10.74 -4.39 -8.26
C GLU A 66 9.69 -4.02 -9.34
N GLY A 67 9.39 -2.74 -9.54
CA GLY A 67 8.43 -2.29 -10.55
C GLY A 67 6.97 -2.69 -10.30
N THR A 68 6.55 -2.80 -9.03
CA THR A 68 5.22 -3.31 -8.63
C THR A 68 4.20 -2.21 -8.31
N PHE A 69 4.40 -1.01 -8.85
CA PHE A 69 3.35 0.01 -8.91
C PHE A 69 2.26 -0.38 -9.95
N PRO A 70 1.02 0.13 -9.86
CA PRO A 70 0.53 1.11 -8.89
C PRO A 70 0.35 0.50 -7.50
N VAL A 71 0.53 1.34 -6.47
CA VAL A 71 0.16 1.00 -5.10
C VAL A 71 -1.22 1.58 -4.84
N LYS A 72 -2.21 0.69 -4.67
CA LYS A 72 -3.60 1.04 -4.42
C LYS A 72 -3.85 1.22 -2.93
N VAL A 73 -4.67 2.20 -2.57
CA VAL A 73 -5.06 2.48 -1.18
C VAL A 73 -6.52 2.14 -0.98
N TYR A 74 -6.79 1.29 0.01
CA TYR A 74 -8.12 0.88 0.42
C TYR A 74 -8.40 1.30 1.87
N ARG A 75 -9.68 1.40 2.22
CA ARG A 75 -10.10 1.53 3.63
C ARG A 75 -9.98 0.15 4.32
N LYS A 76 -9.40 0.12 5.52
CA LYS A 76 -9.44 -1.07 6.40
C LYS A 76 -10.84 -1.25 6.98
N VAL A 77 -11.30 -2.50 7.05
CA VAL A 77 -12.64 -2.89 7.58
C VAL A 77 -12.56 -3.93 8.69
N PHE A 78 -11.36 -4.13 9.24
CA PHE A 78 -11.05 -5.08 10.32
C PHE A 78 -10.32 -4.34 11.46
#